data_AF-A0A3D1ESM2-F1
#
_entry.id   AF-A0A3D1ESM2-F1
#
_cell.length_a   1.000
_cell.length_b   1.000
_cell.length_c   1.000
_cell.angle_alpha   90.00
_cell.angle_beta   90.00
_cell.angle_gamma   90.00
#
_symmetry.space_group_name_H-M   'P 1'
#
loop_
_entity.id
_entity.type
_entity.pdbx_description
1 polymer ?
#
loop_
_entity_poly.entity_id
_entity_poly.type
_entity_poly.pdbx_seq_one_letter_code
_entity_poly.pdbx_strand_id
1 'polypeptide(L)'
;GMAVSCTETITLAWGSCVCVDGFGFMLNDEMDDFTARPGEPNAFGLVQSAANAPQPGNRPLSSMSPTIVLRDGKAVALAGASGGPRIISATSQVLWHMLHGADPGTAVRRPRIHHQWMPNVVRCESGMDLTFAEMTAIIGHEVEGVEGRLGICQAIKVTEAGVHAACDPGKGGRPAGG
;
A
#
# COMPACT_ATOMS: atom_id res chain seq x y z
N GLY A 1 -6.59 4.23 -23.55
CA GLY A 1 -8.00 4.03 -23.19
C GLY A 1 -8.32 4.80 -21.93
N MET A 2 -9.55 4.68 -21.43
CA MET A 2 -9.87 5.12 -20.07
C MET A 2 -9.15 4.24 -19.05
N ALA A 3 -8.81 4.80 -17.90
CA ALA A 3 -8.01 4.16 -16.86
C ALA A 3 -8.67 4.38 -15.50
N VAL A 4 -8.75 3.34 -14.67
CA VAL A 4 -9.29 3.40 -13.31
C VAL A 4 -8.29 2.72 -12.36
N SER A 5 -8.01 3.37 -11.23
CA SER A 5 -7.30 2.79 -10.10
C SER A 5 -8.22 2.91 -8.89
N CYS A 6 -8.50 1.78 -8.23
CA CYS A 6 -9.42 1.73 -7.10
C CYS A 6 -8.81 0.92 -5.96
N THR A 7 -8.91 1.45 -4.75
CA THR A 7 -8.60 0.73 -3.51
C THR A 7 -9.83 0.80 -2.63
N GLU A 8 -10.32 -0.35 -2.19
CA GLU A 8 -11.49 -0.48 -1.31
C GLU A 8 -11.10 -1.28 -0.06
N THR A 9 -11.85 -1.09 1.02
CA THR A 9 -11.52 -1.67 2.31
C THR A 9 -12.75 -1.82 3.20
N ILE A 10 -12.64 -2.70 4.19
CA ILE A 10 -13.47 -2.74 5.40
C ILE A 10 -12.58 -2.54 6.64
N THR A 11 -11.44 -1.88 6.45
CA THR A 11 -10.31 -1.68 7.38
C THR A 11 -9.55 -2.96 7.73
N LEU A 12 -9.85 -3.60 8.87
CA LEU A 12 -9.13 -4.80 9.31
C LEU A 12 -9.63 -6.04 8.55
N ALA A 13 -8.93 -7.16 8.73
CA ALA A 13 -9.41 -8.44 8.19
C ALA A 13 -10.76 -8.77 8.81
N TRP A 14 -11.78 -9.01 7.98
CA TRP A 14 -13.18 -9.19 8.39
C TRP A 14 -13.86 -7.95 8.99
N GLY A 15 -13.23 -6.78 8.91
CA GLY A 15 -13.74 -5.52 9.45
C GLY A 15 -14.09 -5.63 10.92
N SER A 16 -15.28 -5.15 11.28
CA SER A 16 -15.83 -5.25 12.65
C SER A 16 -16.14 -6.68 13.12
N CYS A 17 -15.99 -7.69 12.25
CA CYS A 17 -16.45 -9.07 12.46
C CYS A 17 -17.97 -9.21 12.66
N VAL A 18 -18.75 -8.16 12.33
CA VAL A 18 -20.22 -8.18 12.35
C VAL A 18 -20.75 -8.42 10.95
N CYS A 19 -21.44 -9.55 10.77
CA CYS A 19 -22.20 -9.84 9.55
C CYS A 19 -23.62 -9.29 9.68
N VAL A 20 -24.17 -8.72 8.62
CA VAL A 20 -25.57 -8.30 8.59
C VAL A 20 -26.45 -9.49 8.23
N ASP A 21 -27.20 -9.97 9.22
CA ASP A 21 -28.15 -11.08 9.08
C ASP A 21 -29.13 -10.83 7.93
N GLY A 22 -29.35 -11.87 7.12
CA GLY A 22 -30.21 -11.83 5.94
C GLY A 22 -29.59 -11.21 4.69
N PHE A 23 -28.51 -10.42 4.81
CA PHE A 23 -27.84 -9.78 3.68
C PHE A 23 -26.45 -10.34 3.37
N GLY A 24 -25.75 -10.87 4.39
CA GLY A 24 -24.50 -11.63 4.20
C GLY A 24 -23.25 -10.81 3.92
N PHE A 25 -23.27 -9.48 4.14
CA PHE A 25 -22.07 -8.65 4.07
C PHE A 25 -21.54 -8.29 5.45
N MET A 26 -20.22 -8.07 5.53
CA MET A 26 -19.52 -7.66 6.75
C MET A 26 -19.54 -6.14 6.89
N LEU A 27 -19.71 -5.64 8.11
CA LEU A 27 -19.56 -4.22 8.42
C LEU A 27 -18.09 -3.86 8.63
N ASN A 28 -17.67 -2.70 8.12
CA ASN A 28 -16.34 -2.16 8.37
C ASN A 28 -16.12 -1.77 9.84
N ASP A 29 -14.86 -1.63 10.22
CA ASP A 29 -14.42 -1.00 11.46
C ASP A 29 -13.60 0.28 11.20
N GLU A 30 -13.99 1.07 10.18
CA GLU A 30 -13.26 2.26 9.71
C GLU A 30 -13.09 3.36 10.76
N MET A 31 -13.85 3.28 11.86
CA MET A 31 -13.66 4.18 13.00
C MET A 31 -12.28 4.01 13.66
N ASP A 32 -11.58 2.88 13.48
CA ASP A 32 -10.20 2.66 13.98
C ASP A 32 -9.15 3.55 13.29
N ASP A 33 -9.46 4.04 12.08
CA ASP A 33 -8.57 4.95 11.35
C ASP A 33 -8.63 6.39 11.89
N PHE A 34 -9.52 6.72 12.83
CA PHE A 34 -9.48 8.00 13.56
C PHE A 34 -8.46 7.97 14.72
N THR A 35 -7.93 9.14 15.06
CA THR A 35 -7.15 9.35 16.27
C THR A 35 -8.05 9.28 17.50
N ALA A 36 -8.16 8.11 18.13
CA ALA A 36 -8.91 7.93 19.38
C ALA A 36 -8.22 8.62 20.57
N ARG A 37 -6.89 8.53 20.65
CA ARG A 37 -6.06 9.18 21.68
C ARG A 37 -4.84 9.85 21.01
N PRO A 38 -4.79 11.19 20.93
CA PRO A 38 -3.67 11.89 20.28
C PRO A 38 -2.32 11.49 20.88
N GLY A 39 -1.36 11.13 20.02
CA GLY A 39 -0.03 10.70 20.42
C GLY A 39 0.11 9.18 20.67
N GLU A 40 -0.99 8.43 20.67
CA GLU A 40 -0.96 6.97 20.75
C GLU A 40 -1.15 6.29 19.38
N PRO A 41 -0.56 5.11 19.17
CA PRO A 41 -0.71 4.36 17.92
C PRO A 41 -2.10 3.70 17.80
N ASN A 42 -2.65 3.67 16.57
CA ASN A 42 -3.80 2.82 16.23
C ASN A 42 -3.40 1.35 15.97
N ALA A 43 -4.33 0.50 15.48
CA ALA A 43 -4.06 -0.92 15.21
C ALA A 43 -2.90 -1.17 14.22
N PHE A 44 -2.56 -0.17 13.41
CA PHE A 44 -1.45 -0.23 12.46
C PHE A 44 -0.15 0.40 12.97
N GLY A 45 -0.11 0.89 14.22
CA GLY A 45 1.06 1.59 14.75
C GLY A 45 1.16 3.06 14.31
N LEU A 46 0.13 3.63 13.67
CA LEU A 46 0.14 5.03 13.24
C LEU A 46 -0.14 5.95 14.41
N VAL A 47 0.80 6.84 14.68
CA VAL A 47 0.60 7.96 15.60
C VAL A 47 0.14 9.17 14.81
N GLN A 48 -1.08 9.62 15.09
CA GLN A 48 -1.74 10.69 14.36
C GLN A 48 -2.06 11.89 15.27
N SER A 49 -2.29 13.04 14.64
CA SER A 49 -2.61 14.28 15.36
C SER A 49 -4.12 14.38 15.68
N ALA A 50 -4.48 15.35 16.51
CA ALA A 50 -5.87 15.67 16.81
C ALA A 50 -6.67 16.16 15.58
N ALA A 51 -6.02 16.47 14.47
CA ALA A 51 -6.71 16.83 13.22
C ALA A 51 -7.53 15.66 12.65
N ASN A 52 -7.17 14.42 13.01
CA ASN A 52 -7.89 13.21 12.65
C ASN A 52 -8.73 12.69 13.84
N ALA A 53 -9.19 13.57 14.75
CA ALA A 53 -10.11 13.17 15.81
C ALA A 53 -11.53 12.90 15.26
N PRO A 54 -12.30 11.98 15.86
CA PRO A 54 -13.63 11.65 15.39
C PRO A 54 -14.62 12.81 15.61
N GLN A 55 -15.40 13.15 14.59
CA GLN A 55 -16.54 14.07 14.68
C GLN A 55 -17.67 13.60 13.75
N PRO A 56 -18.94 13.95 14.05
CA PRO A 56 -20.06 13.58 13.20
C PRO A 56 -19.88 14.05 11.75
N GLY A 57 -20.01 13.13 10.80
CA GLY A 57 -19.90 13.41 9.37
C GLY A 57 -18.47 13.51 8.82
N ASN A 58 -17.44 13.48 9.68
CA ASN A 58 -16.05 13.43 9.22
C ASN A 58 -15.72 12.07 8.60
N ARG A 59 -14.72 12.06 7.72
CA ARG A 59 -14.11 10.84 7.18
C ARG A 59 -12.75 10.63 7.83
N PRO A 60 -12.42 9.41 8.27
CA PRO A 60 -11.11 9.12 8.84
C PRO A 60 -10.01 9.24 7.78
N LEU A 61 -8.80 9.58 8.24
CA LEU A 61 -7.62 9.63 7.39
C LEU A 61 -7.25 8.22 6.90
N SER A 62 -7.11 8.06 5.58
CA SER A 62 -6.73 6.79 4.97
C SER A 62 -5.32 6.84 4.38
N SER A 63 -4.64 5.69 4.41
CA SER A 63 -3.39 5.47 3.67
C SER A 63 -3.61 5.04 2.21
N MET A 64 -4.86 4.83 1.80
CA MET A 64 -5.20 4.43 0.42
C MET A 64 -4.65 5.42 -0.61
N SER A 65 -3.90 4.89 -1.57
CA SER A 65 -3.19 5.69 -2.59
C SER A 65 -3.42 5.18 -4.03
N PRO A 66 -4.67 4.96 -4.49
CA PRO A 66 -4.91 4.54 -5.88
C PRO A 66 -4.40 5.62 -6.85
N THR A 67 -3.40 5.29 -7.65
CA THR A 67 -2.65 6.28 -8.44
C THR A 67 -2.63 5.92 -9.92
N ILE A 68 -2.79 6.95 -10.77
CA ILE A 68 -2.63 6.89 -12.23
C ILE A 68 -1.58 7.92 -12.61
N VAL A 69 -0.54 7.49 -13.33
CA VAL A 69 0.50 8.37 -13.88
C VAL A 69 0.18 8.65 -15.35
N LEU A 70 0.14 9.93 -15.70
CA LEU A 70 -0.11 10.41 -17.05
C LEU A 70 1.18 10.93 -17.68
N ARG A 71 1.34 10.70 -18.98
CA ARG A 71 2.30 11.39 -19.84
C ARG A 71 1.56 11.90 -21.06
N ASP A 72 1.66 13.20 -21.33
CA ASP A 72 0.98 13.87 -22.45
C ASP A 72 -0.53 13.56 -22.49
N GLY A 73 -1.16 13.59 -21.32
CA GLY A 73 -2.59 13.31 -21.14
C GLY A 73 -2.98 11.82 -21.26
N LYS A 74 -2.04 10.91 -21.48
CA LYS A 74 -2.27 9.47 -21.62
C LYS A 74 -1.76 8.70 -20.40
N ALA A 75 -2.54 7.75 -19.90
CA ALA A 75 -2.10 6.88 -18.82
C ALA A 75 -0.93 5.99 -19.27
N VAL A 76 0.16 6.02 -18.50
CA VAL A 76 1.38 5.22 -18.76
C VAL A 76 1.66 4.19 -17.67
N ALA A 77 1.20 4.46 -16.44
CA ALA A 77 1.31 3.52 -15.33
C ALA A 77 0.16 3.72 -14.34
N LEU A 78 -0.30 2.63 -13.74
CA LEU A 78 -1.27 2.62 -12.66
C LEU A 78 -0.76 1.71 -11.56
N ALA A 79 -0.95 2.11 -10.32
CA ALA A 79 -0.72 1.25 -9.18
C ALA A 79 -1.64 1.62 -8.02
N GLY A 80 -1.93 0.62 -7.20
CA GLY A 80 -2.56 0.78 -5.89
C GLY A 80 -2.15 -0.39 -5.02
N ALA A 81 -2.27 -0.24 -3.70
CA ALA A 81 -1.89 -1.27 -2.75
C ALA A 81 -2.90 -1.43 -1.62
N SER A 82 -2.82 -2.57 -0.94
CA SER A 82 -3.43 -2.82 0.37
C SER A 82 -2.34 -3.06 1.42
N GLY A 83 -2.65 -2.88 2.71
CA GLY A 83 -1.70 -3.13 3.81
C GLY A 83 -1.54 -1.98 4.81
N GLY A 84 -2.58 -1.19 5.07
CA GLY A 84 -2.53 -0.08 6.05
C GLY A 84 -1.48 0.98 5.68
N PRO A 85 -0.64 1.45 6.62
CA PRO A 85 0.32 2.55 6.39
C PRO A 85 1.31 2.27 5.27
N ARG A 86 1.62 1.00 5.06
CA ARG A 86 2.53 0.52 4.01
C ARG A 86 2.00 0.76 2.60
N ILE A 87 0.70 1.06 2.43
CA ILE A 87 0.11 1.35 1.11
C ILE A 87 0.84 2.49 0.41
N ILE A 88 1.17 3.56 1.15
CA ILE A 88 1.83 4.75 0.60
C ILE A 88 3.20 4.37 0.02
N SER A 89 4.06 3.73 0.82
CA SER A 89 5.41 3.35 0.41
C SER A 89 5.40 2.26 -0.66
N ALA A 90 4.50 1.30 -0.58
CA ALA A 90 4.41 0.20 -1.54
C ALA A 90 3.97 0.69 -2.93
N THR A 91 2.95 1.55 -2.98
CA THR A 91 2.48 2.17 -4.23
C THR A 91 3.59 3.02 -4.84
N SER A 92 4.25 3.86 -4.02
CA SER A 92 5.33 4.75 -4.47
C SER A 92 6.51 3.97 -5.07
N GLN A 93 6.97 2.90 -4.40
CA GLN A 93 8.09 2.08 -4.89
C GLN A 93 7.75 1.34 -6.18
N VAL A 94 6.54 0.77 -6.29
CA VAL A 94 6.12 0.06 -7.51
C VAL A 94 6.02 1.02 -8.71
N LEU A 95 5.44 2.20 -8.51
CA LEU A 95 5.43 3.24 -9.54
C LEU A 95 6.85 3.67 -9.91
N TRP A 96 7.71 3.92 -8.91
CA TRP A 96 9.09 4.30 -9.13
C TRP A 96 9.83 3.31 -10.03
N HIS A 97 9.74 2.01 -9.72
CA HIS A 97 10.35 0.96 -10.53
C HIS A 97 9.80 0.91 -11.96
N MET A 98 8.48 1.03 -12.15
CA MET A 98 7.89 1.02 -13.49
C MET A 98 8.33 2.23 -14.32
N LEU A 99 8.41 3.41 -13.69
CA LEU A 99 8.91 4.62 -14.34
C LEU A 99 10.41 4.54 -14.66
N HIS A 100 11.15 3.65 -13.97
CA HIS A 100 12.57 3.35 -14.20
C HIS A 100 12.78 2.09 -15.04
N GLY A 101 11.82 1.77 -15.90
CA GLY A 101 11.97 0.75 -16.94
C GLY A 101 11.56 -0.67 -16.53
N ALA A 102 11.29 -0.95 -15.25
CA ALA A 102 10.77 -2.28 -14.88
C ALA A 102 9.40 -2.54 -15.54
N ASP A 103 9.17 -3.79 -15.95
CA ASP A 103 7.82 -4.26 -16.26
C ASP A 103 7.00 -4.41 -14.95
N PRO A 104 5.65 -4.38 -15.01
CA PRO A 104 4.81 -4.50 -13.83
C PRO A 104 5.09 -5.74 -12.98
N GLY A 105 5.39 -6.88 -13.60
CA GLY A 105 5.67 -8.13 -12.90
C GLY A 105 6.93 -8.02 -12.05
N THR A 106 8.01 -7.52 -12.64
CA THR A 106 9.25 -7.23 -11.92
C THR A 106 9.01 -6.17 -10.83
N ALA A 107 8.31 -5.09 -11.16
CA ALA A 107 8.07 -3.98 -10.23
C ALA A 107 7.29 -4.40 -8.99
N VAL A 108 6.20 -5.18 -9.14
CA VAL A 108 5.45 -5.66 -7.97
C VAL A 108 6.25 -6.66 -7.17
N ARG A 109 7.10 -7.52 -7.77
CA ARG A 109 7.85 -8.55 -7.04
C ARG A 109 9.10 -8.07 -6.32
N ARG A 110 9.64 -6.89 -6.67
CA ARG A 110 10.83 -6.36 -6.00
C ARG A 110 10.62 -6.26 -4.49
N PRO A 111 11.65 -6.61 -3.68
CA PRO A 111 11.64 -6.37 -2.24
C PRO A 111 11.39 -4.89 -1.94
N ARG A 112 10.57 -4.62 -0.92
CA ARG A 112 10.21 -3.26 -0.51
C ARG A 112 10.78 -2.90 0.84
N ILE A 113 10.90 -1.59 1.06
CA ILE A 113 11.17 -0.99 2.37
C ILE A 113 9.99 -0.16 2.86
N HIS A 114 9.91 0.06 4.17
CA HIS A 114 8.93 0.94 4.77
C HIS A 114 9.46 1.61 6.03
N HIS A 115 9.27 2.92 6.13
CA HIS A 115 9.47 3.70 7.35
C HIS A 115 8.30 4.68 7.47
N GLN A 116 7.65 4.72 8.62
CA GLN A 116 6.46 5.56 8.86
C GLN A 116 6.68 6.58 9.98
N TRP A 117 7.95 6.98 10.16
CA TRP A 117 8.46 7.83 11.24
C TRP A 117 8.42 7.18 12.63
N MET A 118 7.26 6.71 13.08
CA MET A 118 7.10 5.98 14.34
C MET A 118 6.43 4.62 14.08
N PRO A 119 7.01 3.49 14.55
CA PRO A 119 8.31 3.36 15.19
C PRO A 119 9.48 3.79 14.28
N ASN A 120 10.58 4.26 14.89
CA ASN A 120 11.78 4.74 14.20
C ASN A 120 12.66 3.56 13.72
N VAL A 121 12.10 2.73 12.85
CA VAL A 121 12.74 1.52 12.31
C VAL A 121 12.41 1.39 10.82
N VAL A 122 13.41 1.06 10.01
CA VAL A 122 13.24 0.74 8.59
C VAL A 122 12.89 -0.73 8.49
N ARG A 123 11.68 -1.03 8.04
CA ARG A 123 11.25 -2.40 7.75
C ARG A 123 11.62 -2.79 6.34
N CYS A 124 12.08 -4.02 6.17
CA CYS A 124 12.61 -4.50 4.90
C CYS A 124 12.11 -5.92 4.59
N GLU A 125 11.59 -6.15 3.38
CA GLU A 125 11.21 -7.49 2.92
C GLU A 125 12.44 -8.39 2.68
N SER A 126 12.25 -9.70 2.78
CA SER A 126 13.27 -10.68 2.41
C SER A 126 13.72 -10.53 0.95
N GLY A 127 15.01 -10.78 0.70
CA GLY A 127 15.61 -10.67 -0.64
C GLY A 127 16.09 -9.26 -1.00
N MET A 128 15.93 -8.28 -0.10
CA MET A 128 16.66 -7.03 -0.22
C MET A 128 18.17 -7.28 -0.17
N ASP A 129 18.93 -6.54 -0.98
CA ASP A 129 20.39 -6.62 -0.98
C ASP A 129 20.94 -6.32 0.43
N LEU A 130 21.81 -7.21 0.92
CA LEU A 130 22.47 -7.04 2.22
C LEU A 130 23.26 -5.73 2.26
N THR A 131 23.83 -5.30 1.12
CA THR A 131 24.51 -4.02 0.98
C THR A 131 23.57 -2.85 1.32
N PHE A 132 22.30 -2.93 0.95
CA PHE A 132 21.33 -1.88 1.28
C PHE A 132 21.04 -1.86 2.78
N ALA A 133 20.82 -3.03 3.40
CA ALA A 133 20.56 -3.13 4.83
C ALA A 133 21.76 -2.64 5.67
N GLU A 134 22.97 -3.05 5.28
CA GLU A 134 24.23 -2.63 5.89
C GLU A 134 24.46 -1.12 5.73
N MET A 135 24.30 -0.57 4.53
CA MET A 135 24.46 0.87 4.29
C MET A 135 23.44 1.70 5.07
N THR A 136 22.21 1.22 5.17
CA THR A 136 21.15 1.87 5.94
C THR A 136 21.46 1.86 7.44
N ALA A 137 22.02 0.76 7.95
CA ALA A 137 22.50 0.67 9.33
C ALA A 137 23.70 1.60 9.58
N ILE A 138 24.64 1.69 8.63
CA ILE A 138 25.83 2.56 8.73
C ILE A 138 25.45 4.04 8.87
N ILE A 139 24.39 4.49 8.19
CA ILE A 139 23.90 5.88 8.29
C ILE A 139 23.00 6.11 9.53
N GLY A 140 22.88 5.12 10.43
CA GLY A 140 22.26 5.25 11.75
C GLY A 140 20.80 4.82 11.84
N HIS A 141 20.24 4.16 10.82
CA HIS A 141 18.88 3.61 10.90
C HIS A 141 18.89 2.22 11.53
N GLU A 142 17.93 1.96 12.43
CA GLU A 142 17.59 0.60 12.81
C GLU A 142 16.87 -0.08 11.63
N VAL A 143 17.29 -1.30 11.29
CA VAL A 143 16.71 -2.09 10.19
C VAL A 143 16.12 -3.38 10.74
N GLU A 144 14.84 -3.62 10.43
CA GLU A 144 14.11 -4.82 10.82
C GLU A 144 13.69 -5.59 9.56
N GLY A 145 14.12 -6.84 9.45
CA GLY A 145 13.61 -7.75 8.43
C GLY A 145 12.19 -8.20 8.78
N VAL A 146 11.28 -8.17 7.81
CA VAL A 146 9.91 -8.67 8.00
C VAL A 146 9.67 -9.98 7.25
N GLU A 147 8.90 -10.86 7.88
CA GLU A 147 8.34 -12.03 7.21
C GLU A 147 7.14 -11.59 6.35
N GLY A 148 7.17 -11.92 5.07
CA GLY A 148 6.09 -11.59 4.13
C GLY A 148 6.30 -10.26 3.40
N ARG A 149 5.19 -9.56 3.13
CA ARG A 149 5.12 -8.45 2.17
C ARG A 149 4.70 -7.13 2.82
N LEU A 150 5.48 -6.07 2.61
CA LEU A 150 5.19 -4.69 2.98
C LEU A 150 4.23 -4.08 1.96
N GLY A 151 2.96 -4.46 2.11
CA GLY A 151 1.87 -4.08 1.21
C GLY A 151 1.69 -5.06 0.05
N ILE A 152 0.52 -5.05 -0.57
CA ILE A 152 0.20 -5.92 -1.71
C ILE A 152 -0.28 -5.05 -2.85
N CYS A 153 0.49 -5.00 -3.94
CA CYS A 153 0.26 -4.08 -5.05
C CYS A 153 -0.43 -4.75 -6.24
N GLN A 154 -1.27 -3.98 -6.92
CA GLN A 154 -1.77 -4.30 -8.26
C GLN A 154 -1.28 -3.21 -9.20
N ALA A 155 -0.75 -3.58 -10.37
CA ALA A 155 -0.11 -2.62 -11.26
C ALA A 155 -0.38 -2.89 -12.74
N ILE A 156 -0.48 -1.80 -13.50
CA ILE A 156 -0.60 -1.80 -14.95
C ILE A 156 0.43 -0.81 -15.52
N LYS A 157 1.10 -1.18 -16.62
CA LYS A 157 1.95 -0.29 -17.41
C LYS A 157 1.50 -0.34 -18.86
N VAL A 158 1.30 0.83 -19.44
CA VAL A 158 0.88 0.99 -20.84
C VAL A 158 2.09 1.42 -21.64
N THR A 159 2.42 0.64 -22.67
CA THR A 159 3.53 0.90 -23.58
C THR A 159 3.06 0.84 -25.03
N GLU A 160 3.94 1.14 -25.99
CA GLU A 160 3.65 0.95 -27.42
C GLU A 160 3.43 -0.53 -27.77
N ALA A 161 4.03 -1.46 -27.03
CA ALA A 161 3.84 -2.90 -27.21
C ALA A 161 2.51 -3.41 -26.62
N GLY A 162 1.77 -2.56 -25.90
CA GLY A 162 0.47 -2.89 -25.33
C GLY A 162 0.36 -2.65 -23.82
N VAL A 163 -0.63 -3.30 -23.22
CA VAL A 163 -0.94 -3.20 -21.80
C VAL A 163 -0.32 -4.39 -21.07
N HIS A 164 0.56 -4.09 -20.11
CA HIS A 164 1.16 -5.10 -19.25
C HIS A 164 0.57 -4.94 -17.85
N ALA A 165 0.17 -6.03 -17.22
CA ALA A 165 -0.45 -6.01 -15.90
C ALA A 165 0.19 -7.08 -15.01
N ALA A 166 0.24 -6.81 -13.70
CA ALA A 166 0.72 -7.77 -12.73
C ALA A 166 -0.01 -7.63 -11.40
N CYS A 167 -0.23 -8.79 -10.78
CA CYS A 167 -0.68 -8.90 -9.41
C CYS A 167 0.50 -9.30 -8.53
N ASP A 168 0.60 -8.66 -7.37
CA ASP A 168 1.55 -9.08 -6.34
C ASP A 168 1.20 -10.50 -5.84
N PRO A 169 2.18 -11.43 -5.79
CA PRO A 169 1.93 -12.82 -5.44
C PRO A 169 1.42 -13.01 -4.01
N GLY A 170 1.62 -12.04 -3.10
CA GLY A 170 1.28 -12.19 -1.68
C GLY A 170 -0.23 -12.32 -1.37
N LYS A 171 -1.13 -12.15 -2.35
CA LYS A 171 -2.57 -12.45 -2.22
C LYS A 171 -3.13 -13.40 -3.30
N GLY A 172 -2.27 -13.99 -4.14
CA GLY A 172 -2.69 -14.98 -5.15
C GLY A 172 -3.54 -14.45 -6.32
N GLY A 173 -3.64 -13.13 -6.49
CA GLY A 173 -4.38 -12.51 -7.60
C GLY A 173 -3.76 -12.81 -8.97
N ARG A 174 -4.54 -12.63 -10.05
CA ARG A 174 -4.08 -12.80 -11.43
C ARG A 174 -4.63 -11.69 -12.32
N PRO A 175 -3.79 -11.08 -13.19
CA PRO A 175 -4.27 -10.17 -14.20
C PRO A 175 -4.98 -10.94 -15.32
N ALA A 176 -5.92 -10.29 -16.00
CA ALA A 176 -6.56 -10.79 -17.21
C ALA A 176 -6.80 -9.62 -18.19
N GLY A 177 -6.71 -9.90 -19.48
CA GLY A 177 -6.86 -8.90 -20.54
C GLY A 177 -6.67 -9.54 -21.92
N GLY A 178 -7.02 -8.79 -22.97
CA GLY A 178 -6.87 -9.16 -24.37
C GLY A 178 -6.21 -8.05 -25.17
#